data_AF-A0A3R9S0Y3-F1
#
_entry.id   AF-A0A3R9S0Y3-F1
#
_cell.length_a   1.000
_cell.length_b   1.000
_cell.length_c   1.000
_cell.angle_alpha   90.00
_cell.angle_beta   90.00
_cell.angle_gamma   90.00
#
_symmetry.space_group_name_H-M   'P 1'
#
loop_
_entity.id
_entity.type
_entity.pdbx_description
1 polymer ?
#
loop_
_entity_poly.entity_id
_entity_poly.type
_entity_poly.pdbx_seq_one_letter_code
_entity_poly.pdbx_strand_id
1 'polypeptide(L)'
;NHSKMILKYNAQQAVLIVGSANFTARNLKNYNLETDMLVVGKVQDQVFKDAQNYFNTSWSNLQGRQMSVDYAKYADESKVKYWIYRFMEWSGLSTF
;
A
#
# COMPACT_ATOMS: atom_id res chain seq x y z
N ASN A 1 9.15 -6.85 3.98
CA ASN A 1 8.21 -6.08 4.84
C ASN A 1 6.85 -6.15 4.15
N HIS A 2 5.85 -6.87 4.68
CA HIS A 2 4.59 -7.23 3.99
C HIS A 2 3.32 -6.66 4.67
N SER A 3 3.46 -5.56 5.40
CA SER A 3 2.33 -4.89 6.07
C SER A 3 1.42 -4.21 5.06
N LYS A 4 0.10 -4.30 5.24
CA LYS A 4 -0.88 -3.46 4.55
C LYS A 4 -1.53 -2.56 5.57
N MET A 5 -1.49 -1.27 5.28
CA MET A 5 -1.90 -0.24 6.20
C MET A 5 -2.46 0.96 5.43
N ILE A 6 -3.58 1.50 5.92
CA ILE A 6 -4.07 2.82 5.54
C ILE A 6 -4.13 3.68 6.80
N LEU A 7 -3.42 4.80 6.77
CA LEU A 7 -3.51 5.84 7.78
C LEU A 7 -4.16 7.08 7.17
N LYS A 8 -5.30 7.50 7.72
CA LYS A 8 -6.02 8.72 7.35
C LYS A 8 -6.13 9.62 8.57
N TYR A 9 -5.78 10.89 8.46
CA TYR A 9 -5.91 11.84 9.57
C TYR A 9 -6.27 13.25 9.11
N ASN A 10 -6.85 14.02 10.02
CA ASN A 10 -7.01 15.47 9.92
C ASN A 10 -6.39 16.14 11.15
N ALA A 11 -6.69 17.41 11.44
CA ALA A 11 -6.08 18.12 12.57
C ALA A 11 -6.50 17.58 13.96
N GLN A 12 -7.58 16.80 14.06
CA GLN A 12 -8.15 16.36 15.35
C GLN A 12 -8.22 14.83 15.48
N GLN A 13 -8.45 14.10 14.39
CA GLN A 13 -8.75 12.68 14.40
C GLN A 13 -7.84 11.91 13.43
N ALA A 14 -7.54 10.67 13.79
CA ALA A 14 -6.87 9.70 12.95
C ALA A 14 -7.64 8.38 12.91
N VAL A 15 -7.54 7.72 11.75
CA VAL A 15 -8.10 6.41 11.44
C VAL A 15 -6.99 5.56 10.85
N LEU A 16 -6.79 4.38 11.40
CA LEU A 16 -5.82 3.40 10.96
C LEU A 16 -6.53 2.09 10.64
N ILE A 17 -6.39 1.61 9.42
CA ILE A 17 -6.77 0.25 9.01
C ILE A 17 -5.49 -0.54 8.79
N VAL A 18 -5.34 -1.67 9.46
CA VAL A 18 -4.15 -2.52 9.36
C VAL A 18 -4.54 -3.99 9.44
N GLY A 19 -3.92 -4.83 8.61
CA GLY A 19 -4.21 -6.25 8.62
C GLY A 19 -3.56 -7.03 7.49
N SER A 20 -4.17 -8.15 7.13
CA SER A 20 -3.64 -9.08 6.13
C SER A 20 -4.08 -8.76 4.70
N ALA A 21 -5.15 -7.97 4.53
CA ALA A 21 -5.75 -7.69 3.22
C ALA A 21 -4.88 -6.81 2.33
N ASN A 22 -4.53 -7.31 1.14
CA ASN A 22 -4.09 -6.45 0.04
C ASN A 22 -5.24 -5.55 -0.44
N PHE A 23 -4.93 -4.31 -0.80
CA PHE A 23 -5.89 -3.40 -1.43
C PHE A 23 -6.06 -3.70 -2.93
N THR A 24 -6.67 -4.85 -3.24
CA THR A 24 -7.05 -5.25 -4.60
C THR A 24 -8.57 -5.40 -4.70
N ALA A 25 -9.12 -5.22 -5.90
CA ALA A 25 -10.56 -5.40 -6.15
C ALA A 25 -11.04 -6.83 -5.83
N ARG A 26 -10.13 -7.82 -5.84
CA ARG A 26 -10.40 -9.22 -5.48
C ARG A 26 -10.50 -9.40 -3.97
N ASN A 27 -9.57 -8.83 -3.19
CA ASN A 27 -9.59 -8.92 -1.73
C ASN A 27 -10.77 -8.17 -1.11
N LEU A 28 -11.09 -6.98 -1.64
CA LEU A 28 -12.24 -6.18 -1.18
C LEU A 28 -13.60 -6.85 -1.47
N LYS A 29 -13.65 -7.86 -2.34
CA LYS A 29 -14.86 -8.64 -2.67
C LYS A 29 -14.97 -9.95 -1.87
N ASN A 30 -14.23 -10.08 -0.76
CA ASN A 30 -14.35 -11.17 0.21
C ASN A 30 -13.97 -12.57 -0.32
N TYR A 31 -13.09 -12.64 -1.32
CA TYR A 31 -12.61 -13.91 -1.88
C TYR A 31 -11.46 -14.55 -1.07
N ASN A 32 -10.96 -13.87 -0.03
CA ASN A 32 -9.94 -14.36 0.89
C ASN A 32 -10.41 -14.21 2.34
N LEU A 33 -9.95 -15.11 3.22
CA LEU A 33 -10.02 -14.91 4.68
C LEU A 33 -8.96 -13.87 5.07
N GLU A 34 -9.41 -12.70 5.50
CA GLU A 34 -8.55 -11.59 5.91
C GLU A 34 -8.91 -11.16 7.34
N THR A 35 -7.91 -10.75 8.12
CA THR A 35 -8.10 -10.19 9.46
C THR A 35 -7.57 -8.76 9.45
N ASP A 36 -8.48 -7.80 9.56
CA ASP A 36 -8.17 -6.37 9.58
C ASP A 36 -8.70 -5.72 10.86
N MET A 37 -7.94 -4.74 11.38
CA MET A 37 -8.31 -3.94 12.54
C MET A 37 -8.50 -2.48 12.12
N LEU A 38 -9.59 -1.87 12.61
CA LEU A 38 -9.86 -0.44 12.52
C LEU A 38 -9.57 0.22 13.88
N VAL A 39 -8.64 1.17 13.90
CA VAL A 39 -8.32 1.98 15.07
C VAL A 39 -8.71 3.43 14.79
N VAL A 40 -9.53 4.01 15.67
CA VAL A 40 -10.00 5.40 15.57
C VAL A 40 -9.64 6.13 16.87
N GLY A 41 -9.05 7.31 16.76
CA GLY A 41 -8.62 8.07 17.93
C GLY A 41 -8.10 9.45 17.56
N LYS A 42 -7.40 10.08 18.51
CA LYS A 42 -6.79 11.39 18.31
C LYS A 42 -5.45 11.21 17.61
N VAL A 43 -5.08 12.14 16.74
CA VAL A 43 -3.79 12.11 16.01
C VAL A 43 -2.58 11.94 16.92
N GLN A 44 -2.70 12.39 18.17
CA GLN A 44 -1.62 12.42 19.15
C GLN A 44 -1.43 11.09 19.90
N ASP A 45 -2.37 10.17 19.77
CA ASP A 45 -2.30 8.86 20.41
C ASP A 45 -1.10 8.07 19.84
N GLN A 46 -0.43 7.31 20.70
CA GLN A 46 0.85 6.67 20.38
C GLN A 46 0.78 5.78 19.13
N VAL A 47 -0.33 5.05 18.97
CA VAL A 47 -0.55 4.16 17.83
C VAL A 47 -0.44 4.87 16.47
N PHE A 48 -0.90 6.12 16.37
CA PHE A 48 -0.84 6.89 15.13
C PHE A 48 0.53 7.47 14.87
N LYS A 49 1.25 7.88 15.93
CA LYS A 49 2.66 8.28 15.83
C LYS A 49 3.54 7.13 15.35
N ASP A 50 3.33 5.94 15.90
CA ASP A 50 4.08 4.74 15.53
C ASP A 50 3.78 4.32 14.08
N ALA A 51 2.50 4.34 13.68
CA ALA A 51 2.10 4.06 12.30
C ALA A 51 2.74 5.05 11.30
N GLN A 52 2.75 6.35 11.63
CA GLN A 52 3.35 7.37 10.79
C GLN A 52 4.87 7.20 10.70
N ASN A 53 5.56 6.90 11.80
CA ASN A 53 6.98 6.62 11.82
C ASN A 53 7.33 5.39 10.97
N TYR A 54 6.55 4.31 11.09
CA TYR A 54 6.73 3.11 10.28
C TYR A 54 6.58 3.40 8.79
N PHE A 55 5.53 4.14 8.41
CA PHE A 55 5.28 4.56 7.03
C PHE A 55 6.44 5.40 6.51
N ASN A 56 6.84 6.45 7.21
CA ASN A 56 7.90 7.37 6.80
C ASN A 56 9.25 6.66 6.64
N THR A 57 9.58 5.75 7.56
CA THR A 57 10.83 4.98 7.46
C THR A 57 10.82 4.07 6.24
N SER A 58 9.65 3.49 5.92
CA SER A 58 9.51 2.60 4.77
C SER A 58 9.49 3.36 3.44
N TRP A 59 8.81 4.50 3.38
CA TRP A 59 8.71 5.35 2.20
C TRP A 59 10.04 6.00 1.84
N SER A 60 10.75 6.53 2.84
CA SER A 60 11.99 7.29 2.64
C SER A 60 13.25 6.45 2.77
N ASN A 61 13.13 5.11 2.87
CA ASN A 61 14.26 4.19 3.02
C ASN A 61 15.22 4.57 4.16
N LEU A 62 14.67 5.12 5.26
CA LEU A 62 15.48 5.61 6.38
C LEU A 62 16.03 4.41 7.19
N GLN A 63 17.08 4.67 7.99
CA GLN A 63 17.71 3.69 8.89
C GLN A 63 18.34 2.49 8.17
N GLY A 64 18.90 2.69 6.98
CA GLY A 64 19.58 1.64 6.22
C GLY A 64 18.65 0.60 5.61
N ARG A 65 17.32 0.84 5.58
CA ARG A 65 16.36 -0.02 4.90
C ARG A 65 16.37 0.27 3.39
N GLN A 66 16.46 -0.77 2.56
CA GLN A 66 16.11 -0.69 1.14
C GLN A 66 14.74 -1.32 0.92
N MET A 67 13.68 -0.52 1.07
CA MET A 67 12.29 -0.92 0.79
C MET A 67 11.92 -0.66 -0.68
N SER A 68 12.51 0.36 -1.29
CA SER A 68 12.35 0.68 -2.72
C SER A 68 13.69 1.08 -3.34
N VAL A 69 13.74 1.08 -4.67
CA VAL A 69 14.87 1.53 -5.48
C VAL A 69 14.41 2.68 -6.38
N ASP A 70 15.35 3.45 -6.90
CA ASP A 70 15.02 4.50 -7.87
C ASP A 70 14.32 3.92 -9.10
N TYR A 71 13.35 4.67 -9.62
CA TYR A 71 12.52 4.28 -10.77
C TYR A 71 13.37 3.79 -11.95
N ALA A 72 14.47 4.48 -12.25
CA ALA A 72 15.36 4.16 -13.36
C ALA A 72 15.93 2.72 -13.32
N LYS A 73 16.01 2.09 -12.15
CA LYS A 73 16.54 0.72 -12.00
C LYS A 73 15.67 -0.33 -12.70
N TYR A 74 14.36 -0.11 -12.79
CA TYR A 74 13.41 -1.03 -13.43
C TYR A 74 12.54 -0.35 -14.49
N ALA A 75 12.89 0.89 -14.87
CA ALA A 75 12.19 1.59 -15.94
C ALA A 75 12.28 0.80 -17.24
N ASP A 76 11.12 0.49 -17.83
CA ASP A 76 11.00 -0.19 -19.11
C ASP A 76 10.20 0.71 -20.06
N GLU A 77 10.89 1.35 -20.98
CA GLU A 77 10.30 2.26 -21.98
C GLU A 77 9.76 1.50 -23.22
N SER A 78 9.68 0.16 -23.17
CA SER A 78 9.19 -0.64 -24.28
C SER A 78 7.72 -0.36 -24.60
N LYS A 79 7.49 0.34 -25.71
CA LYS A 79 6.16 0.61 -26.26
C LYS A 79 5.37 -0.67 -26.55
N VAL A 80 6.05 -1.78 -26.85
CA VAL A 80 5.41 -3.09 -27.09
C VAL A 80 4.79 -3.63 -25.81
N LYS A 81 5.54 -3.62 -24.70
CA LYS A 81 5.02 -4.06 -23.40
C LYS A 81 3.88 -3.17 -22.93
N TYR A 82 3.96 -1.86 -23.19
CA TYR A 82 2.87 -0.93 -22.92
C TYR A 82 1.57 -1.33 -23.62
N TRP A 83 1.60 -1.63 -24.93
CA TRP A 83 0.40 -2.04 -25.67
C TRP A 83 -0.14 -3.40 -25.24
N ILE A 84 0.74 -4.37 -24.93
CA ILE A 84 0.33 -5.68 -24.39
C ILE A 84 -0.38 -5.49 -23.05
N TYR A 85 0.17 -4.69 -22.15
CA TYR A 85 -0.45 -4.34 -20.87
C TYR A 85 -1.85 -3.74 -21.05
N ARG A 86 -2.01 -2.76 -21.95
CA ARG A 86 -3.32 -2.13 -22.22
C ARG A 86 -4.36 -3.11 -22.76
N PHE A 87 -3.94 -4.06 -23.60
CA PHE A 87 -4.81 -5.14 -24.07
C PHE A 87 -5.22 -6.09 -22.94
N MET A 88 -4.31 -6.44 -22.03
CA MET A 88 -4.60 -7.29 -20.87
C MET A 88 -5.56 -6.61 -19.88
N GLU A 89 -5.43 -5.30 -19.65
CA GLU A 89 -6.40 -4.53 -18.85
C GLU A 89 -7.79 -4.52 -19.50
N TRP A 90 -7.85 -4.25 -20.82
CA TRP A 90 -9.12 -4.19 -21.54
C TRP A 90 -9.83 -5.55 -21.61
N SER A 91 -9.09 -6.63 -21.88
CA SER A 91 -9.65 -7.98 -22.03
C SER A 91 -10.00 -8.67 -20.69
N GLY A 92 -9.54 -8.13 -19.56
CA GLY A 92 -9.73 -8.75 -18.25
C GLY A 92 -8.88 -10.00 -18.00
N LEU A 93 -7.91 -10.30 -18.89
CA LEU A 93 -6.93 -11.38 -18.73
C LEU A 93 -5.78 -11.00 -17.77
N SER A 94 -5.73 -9.75 -17.32
CA SER A 94 -4.74 -9.30 -16.34
C SER A 94 -4.97 -9.97 -14.98
N THR A 95 -3.93 -10.61 -14.44
CA THR A 95 -3.92 -11.17 -13.07
C THR A 95 -3.20 -10.29 -12.07
N PHE A 96 -2.75 -9.10 -12.48
CA PHE A 96 -2.13 -8.09 -11.61
C PHE A 96 -3.19 -7.29 -10.85
#